data_AF-A0A2I3T1Z5-F1
#
_entry.id   AF-A0A2I3T1Z5-F1
#
_cell.length_a   1.000
_cell.length_b   1.000
_cell.length_c   1.000
_cell.angle_alpha   90.00
_cell.angle_beta   90.00
_cell.angle_gamma   90.00
#
_symmetry.space_group_name_H-M   'P 1'
#
loop_
_entity.id
_entity.type
_entity.pdbx_description
1 polymer ?
#
loop_
_entity_poly.entity_id
_entity_poly.type
_entity_poly.pdbx_seq_one_letter_code
_entity_poly.pdbx_strand_id
1 'polypeptide(L)'
;NVSVGGLARVALKPEPRQRNPRALGTEVIQLFPEKGNMGKILPEYLSNWTMEKVRREGVKVMPNAIVQSVGVSSGKLLIKLKDGRKVETDHIVAAVGLEPNVELAKTGGLEIDSDFGGFRVNAELQARSNIWVAGDAACFYDIKLGRRRVEHHDHAVVSGRLAGENMTGAAKPYWHQSMFWSDLGPDVGYEAIGLVDSSLPTVGVFAKATAQDNPRSATEQSGTGIRSESETESEASEITIPPSTPAVPQAPIQGEDYGKGVIFYLRDKVVVGIVLWNIFNRMPIARKIIKDGEQHEDLNEVAKLFNIHED
;
A
#
# COMPACT_ATOMS: atom_id res chain seq x y z
N ASN A 1 2.56 -1.38 13.86
CA ASN A 1 2.14 -0.36 12.89
C ASN A 1 3.00 -0.39 11.63
N VAL A 2 2.48 -0.95 10.54
CA VAL A 2 3.07 -0.72 9.21
C VAL A 2 2.67 0.69 8.80
N SER A 3 3.42 1.69 9.27
CA SER A 3 3.40 3.00 8.61
C SER A 3 3.82 2.74 7.18
N VAL A 4 2.97 3.11 6.22
CA VAL A 4 3.29 3.15 4.80
C VAL A 4 4.25 4.33 4.56
N GLY A 5 5.35 4.37 5.30
CA GLY A 5 6.42 5.37 5.27
C GLY A 5 7.22 5.37 3.97
N GLY A 6 6.67 4.81 2.90
CA GLY A 6 7.22 4.85 1.56
C GLY A 6 6.29 5.46 0.50
N LEU A 7 5.01 5.72 0.78
CA LEU A 7 4.05 6.23 -0.23
C LEU A 7 3.59 7.65 -0.04
N ALA A 8 3.99 8.32 1.04
CA ALA A 8 3.69 9.73 1.19
C ALA A 8 4.61 10.54 0.25
N ARG A 9 3.97 11.07 -0.80
CA ARG A 9 4.58 11.82 -1.90
C ARG A 9 5.37 13.02 -1.36
N VAL A 10 6.54 13.29 -1.95
CA VAL A 10 7.03 14.67 -2.10
C VAL A 10 6.09 15.36 -3.10
N ALA A 11 4.94 15.81 -2.62
CA ALA A 11 4.00 16.58 -3.43
C ALA A 11 4.41 18.06 -3.34
N LEU A 12 5.05 18.56 -4.39
CA LEU A 12 4.91 19.96 -4.76
C LEU A 12 3.42 20.20 -5.01
N LYS A 13 2.78 21.01 -4.16
CA LYS A 13 1.46 21.67 -4.32
C LYS A 13 0.42 20.93 -5.21
N PRO A 14 -0.71 20.43 -4.68
CA PRO A 14 -1.77 19.89 -5.52
C PRO A 14 -2.58 21.04 -6.14
N GLU A 15 -2.21 21.42 -7.35
CA GLU A 15 -3.12 21.98 -8.36
C GLU A 15 -3.04 21.07 -9.60
N PRO A 16 -4.09 20.96 -10.44
CA PRO A 16 -4.30 19.86 -11.39
C PRO A 16 -3.43 19.93 -12.67
N ARG A 17 -2.17 20.35 -12.55
CA ARG A 17 -1.17 20.24 -13.62
C ARG A 17 0.08 19.63 -13.03
N GLN A 18 0.37 18.37 -13.38
CA GLN A 18 1.69 17.73 -13.22
C GLN A 18 2.77 18.72 -13.65
N ARG A 19 3.41 19.41 -12.71
CA ARG A 19 4.56 20.25 -13.01
C ARG A 19 5.78 19.35 -13.00
N ASN A 20 6.16 18.86 -14.17
CA ASN A 20 7.42 18.17 -14.37
C ASN A 20 8.55 19.10 -13.87
N PRO A 21 9.38 18.71 -12.88
CA PRO A 21 10.49 19.54 -12.40
C PRO A 21 11.41 20.01 -13.53
N ARG A 22 11.55 19.18 -14.58
CA ARG A 22 12.29 19.54 -15.80
C ARG A 22 11.69 20.74 -16.54
N ALA A 23 10.37 20.94 -16.48
CA ALA A 23 9.69 22.05 -17.13
C ALA A 23 9.91 23.40 -16.41
N LEU A 24 10.19 23.38 -15.11
CA LEU A 24 10.47 24.57 -14.31
C LEU A 24 11.96 24.79 -14.02
N GLY A 25 12.82 23.82 -14.38
CA GLY A 25 14.24 23.84 -14.03
C GLY A 25 14.50 23.72 -12.51
N THR A 26 13.53 23.22 -11.75
CA THR A 26 13.64 23.05 -10.29
C THR A 26 14.13 21.65 -9.94
N GLU A 27 14.84 21.53 -8.82
CA GLU A 27 15.32 20.25 -8.30
C GLU A 27 14.33 19.64 -7.29
N VAL A 28 14.15 18.32 -7.35
CA VAL A 28 13.42 17.55 -6.34
C VAL A 28 14.33 16.44 -5.83
N ILE A 29 14.45 16.35 -4.50
CA ILE A 29 15.23 15.31 -3.81
C ILE A 29 14.26 14.49 -2.98
N GLN A 30 14.37 13.16 -3.08
CA GLN A 30 13.70 12.22 -2.18
C GLN A 30 14.77 11.44 -1.42
N LEU A 31 14.69 11.42 -0.08
CA LEU A 31 15.64 10.68 0.76
C LEU A 31 14.89 9.86 1.80
N PHE A 32 15.42 8.67 2.11
CA PHE A 32 14.84 7.74 3.08
C PHE A 32 15.91 6.72 3.54
N PRO A 33 15.75 6.11 4.73
CA PRO A 33 16.74 5.17 5.26
C PRO A 33 16.73 3.80 4.58
N GLU A 34 15.63 3.41 3.92
CA GLU A 34 15.51 2.15 3.20
C GLU A 34 16.39 2.09 1.94
N LYS A 35 16.58 0.89 1.41
CA LYS A 35 17.37 0.65 0.18
C LYS A 35 16.70 1.17 -1.10
N GLY A 36 15.37 1.28 -1.09
CA GLY A 36 14.56 1.70 -2.23
C GLY A 36 13.16 2.16 -1.79
N ASN A 37 12.40 2.71 -2.75
CA ASN A 37 11.05 3.21 -2.51
C ASN A 37 10.14 2.09 -1.99
N MET A 38 9.33 2.40 -0.97
CA MET A 38 8.44 1.44 -0.29
C MET A 38 9.13 0.18 0.26
N GLY A 39 10.42 0.25 0.61
CA GLY A 39 11.22 -0.91 1.02
C GLY A 39 10.80 -1.63 2.31
N LYS A 40 9.85 -1.08 3.10
CA LYS A 40 9.23 -1.79 4.24
C LYS A 40 8.06 -2.70 3.83
N ILE A 41 7.57 -2.54 2.61
CA ILE A 41 6.43 -3.28 2.07
C ILE A 41 6.93 -4.12 0.91
N LEU A 42 7.50 -3.49 -0.11
CA LEU A 42 7.91 -4.15 -1.33
C LEU A 42 9.22 -4.93 -1.15
N PRO A 43 9.32 -6.15 -1.72
CA PRO A 43 10.58 -6.85 -1.91
C PRO A 43 11.57 -6.03 -2.75
N GLU A 44 12.85 -6.38 -2.62
CA GLU A 44 13.97 -5.61 -3.18
C GLU A 44 13.84 -5.33 -4.69
N TYR A 45 13.40 -6.32 -5.47
CA TYR A 45 13.20 -6.16 -6.92
C TYR A 45 12.25 -5.00 -7.25
N LEU A 46 11.01 -5.04 -6.75
CA LEU A 46 10.00 -4.04 -7.09
C LEU A 46 10.27 -2.70 -6.40
N SER A 47 10.88 -2.71 -5.21
CA SER A 47 11.35 -1.51 -4.52
C SER A 47 12.40 -0.75 -5.36
N ASN A 48 13.38 -1.48 -5.91
CA ASN A 48 14.40 -0.90 -6.80
C ASN A 48 13.81 -0.44 -8.13
N TRP A 49 12.93 -1.22 -8.75
CA TRP A 49 12.24 -0.82 -9.98
C TRP A 49 11.47 0.50 -9.78
N THR A 50 10.78 0.63 -8.65
CA THR A 50 10.04 1.85 -8.30
C THR A 50 10.99 3.03 -8.13
N MET A 51 12.12 2.84 -7.44
CA MET A 51 13.14 3.88 -7.30
C MET A 51 13.67 4.35 -8.66
N GLU A 52 13.92 3.44 -9.59
CA GLU A 52 14.32 3.80 -10.96
C GLU A 52 13.22 4.53 -11.72
N LYS A 53 11.96 4.14 -11.56
CA LYS A 53 10.83 4.88 -12.14
C LYS A 53 10.78 6.31 -11.61
N VAL A 54 10.94 6.53 -10.31
CA VAL A 54 10.98 7.87 -9.72
C VAL A 54 12.19 8.68 -10.22
N ARG A 55 13.36 8.06 -10.37
CA ARG A 55 14.55 8.69 -10.98
C ARG A 55 14.28 9.12 -12.43
N ARG A 56 13.57 8.31 -13.21
CA ARG A 56 13.18 8.64 -14.60
C ARG A 56 12.27 9.87 -14.67
N GLU A 57 11.51 10.19 -13.63
CA GLU A 57 10.74 11.46 -13.54
C GLU A 57 11.63 12.70 -13.29
N GLY A 58 12.94 12.51 -13.08
CA GLY A 58 13.91 13.58 -12.83
C GLY A 58 14.13 13.89 -11.34
N VAL A 59 13.64 13.03 -10.43
CA VAL A 59 13.86 13.16 -8.99
C VAL A 59 15.23 12.58 -8.61
N LYS A 60 15.99 13.31 -7.79
CA LYS A 60 17.22 12.79 -7.18
C LYS A 60 16.86 11.93 -5.97
N VAL A 61 16.88 10.61 -6.14
CA VAL A 61 16.55 9.66 -5.06
C VAL A 61 17.81 9.21 -4.31
N MET A 62 17.83 9.46 -3.00
CA MET A 62 18.92 9.15 -2.06
C MET A 62 18.47 8.07 -1.05
N PRO A 63 18.61 6.78 -1.39
CA PRO A 63 18.37 5.69 -0.44
C PRO A 63 19.48 5.64 0.64
N ASN A 64 19.25 4.83 1.68
CA ASN A 64 20.16 4.64 2.81
C ASN A 64 20.54 5.96 3.52
N ALA A 65 19.64 6.96 3.49
CA ALA A 65 19.86 8.30 4.02
C ALA A 65 19.23 8.42 5.41
N ILE A 66 20.05 8.28 6.45
CA ILE A 66 19.63 8.51 7.84
C ILE A 66 19.88 9.98 8.19
N VAL A 67 18.81 10.75 8.38
CA VAL A 67 18.89 12.16 8.79
C VAL A 67 19.36 12.24 10.25
N GLN A 68 20.41 13.03 10.50
CA GLN A 68 20.95 13.27 11.84
C GLN A 68 20.49 14.62 12.40
N SER A 69 20.44 15.66 11.56
CA SER A 69 19.99 16.99 11.97
C SER A 69 19.56 17.82 10.76
N VAL A 70 18.64 18.75 10.98
CA VAL A 70 18.25 19.80 10.02
C VAL A 70 18.50 21.15 10.65
N GLY A 71 19.12 22.07 9.91
CA GLY A 71 19.33 23.45 10.34
C GLY A 71 19.22 24.43 9.17
N VAL A 72 19.47 25.71 9.44
CA VAL A 72 19.52 26.76 8.42
C VAL A 72 20.97 27.21 8.25
N SER A 73 21.44 27.33 7.01
CA SER A 73 22.76 27.82 6.65
C SER A 73 22.65 28.75 5.45
N SER A 74 23.09 30.01 5.59
CA SER A 74 23.09 31.02 4.52
C SER A 74 21.74 31.16 3.78
N GLY A 75 20.63 31.06 4.51
CA GLY A 75 19.27 31.19 3.94
C GLY A 75 18.70 29.92 3.29
N LYS A 76 19.42 28.79 3.35
CA LYS A 76 18.95 27.47 2.88
C LYS A 76 18.79 26.50 4.05
N LEU A 77 17.95 25.49 3.88
CA LEU A 77 17.89 24.34 4.79
C LEU A 77 19.08 23.43 4.50
N LEU A 78 19.76 23.00 5.56
CA LEU A 78 20.89 22.08 5.50
C LEU A 78 20.56 20.81 6.28
N ILE A 79 20.40 19.70 5.56
CA ILE A 79 20.19 18.37 6.11
C ILE A 79 21.55 17.67 6.22
N LYS A 80 21.91 17.22 7.42
CA LYS A 80 23.11 16.41 7.65
C LYS A 80 22.71 14.95 7.80
N LEU A 81 23.34 14.08 7.01
CA LEU A 81 23.12 12.64 7.05
C LEU A 81 24.20 11.95 7.88
N LYS A 82 23.85 10.81 8.48
CA LYS A 82 24.76 10.02 9.34
C LYS A 82 26.03 9.55 8.62
N ASP A 83 25.95 9.35 7.30
CA ASP A 83 27.08 8.95 6.45
C ASP A 83 27.99 10.11 6.04
N GLY A 84 27.75 11.32 6.56
CA GLY A 84 28.55 12.51 6.31
C GLY A 84 28.09 13.35 5.12
N ARG A 85 27.17 12.84 4.28
CA ARG A 85 26.58 13.63 3.20
C ARG A 85 25.78 14.81 3.77
N LYS A 86 25.74 15.90 3.00
CA LYS A 86 24.95 17.10 3.30
C LYS A 86 24.07 17.43 2.12
N VAL A 87 22.82 17.81 2.39
CA VAL A 87 21.84 18.17 1.37
C VAL A 87 21.34 19.58 1.67
N GLU A 88 21.54 20.49 0.73
CA GLU A 88 20.98 21.84 0.78
C GLU A 88 19.66 21.89 0.00
N THR A 89 18.64 22.53 0.57
CA THR A 89 17.35 22.67 -0.08
C THR A 89 16.60 23.92 0.39
N ASP A 90 15.55 24.28 -0.33
CA ASP A 90 14.67 25.43 -0.02
C ASP A 90 13.50 25.04 0.89
N HIS A 91 13.05 23.79 0.81
CA HIS A 91 11.87 23.32 1.55
C HIS A 91 11.96 21.84 1.85
N ILE A 92 11.34 21.40 2.95
CA ILE A 92 11.25 19.99 3.34
C ILE A 92 9.78 19.61 3.46
N VAL A 93 9.42 18.49 2.83
CA VAL A 93 8.12 17.82 3.02
C VAL A 93 8.40 16.50 3.74
N ALA A 94 7.77 16.31 4.91
CA ALA A 94 7.90 15.10 5.70
C ALA A 94 6.68 14.18 5.49
N ALA A 95 6.96 12.91 5.23
CA ALA A 95 6.01 11.95 4.69
C ALA A 95 6.27 10.56 5.33
N VAL A 96 6.22 10.50 6.67
CA VAL A 96 6.76 9.38 7.48
C VAL A 96 5.70 8.55 8.21
N GLY A 97 4.43 8.69 7.81
CA GLY A 97 3.26 8.09 8.46
C GLY A 97 2.51 9.08 9.35
N LEU A 98 1.59 8.55 10.16
CA LEU A 98 0.78 9.32 11.09
C LEU A 98 0.68 8.65 12.46
N GLU A 99 0.28 9.44 13.44
CA GLU A 99 -0.22 8.97 14.73
C GLU A 99 -1.74 9.19 14.78
N PRO A 100 -2.55 8.20 15.20
CA PRO A 100 -3.99 8.36 15.28
C PRO A 100 -4.36 9.44 16.31
N ASN A 101 -5.33 10.30 15.98
CA ASN A 101 -5.78 11.35 16.87
C ASN A 101 -6.65 10.77 17.99
N VAL A 102 -6.02 10.48 19.14
CA VAL A 102 -6.65 9.81 20.28
C VAL A 102 -6.77 10.71 21.52
N GLU A 103 -6.67 12.03 21.37
CA GLU A 103 -6.66 12.96 22.50
C GLU A 103 -7.93 12.85 23.38
N LEU A 104 -9.08 12.56 22.76
CA LEU A 104 -10.37 12.36 23.43
C LEU A 104 -10.39 11.13 24.35
N ALA A 105 -9.46 10.18 24.20
CA ALA A 105 -9.39 9.04 25.10
C ALA A 105 -9.10 9.44 26.54
N LYS A 106 -8.32 10.51 26.75
CA LYS A 106 -7.91 10.98 28.07
C LYS A 106 -9.10 11.41 28.92
N THR A 107 -9.98 12.23 28.35
CA THR A 107 -11.19 12.72 29.04
C THR A 107 -12.34 11.73 28.96
N GLY A 108 -12.44 10.95 27.87
CA GLY A 108 -13.48 9.93 27.69
C GLY A 108 -13.22 8.61 28.40
N GLY A 109 -12.04 8.40 28.99
CA GLY A 109 -11.64 7.13 29.59
C GLY A 109 -11.66 5.96 28.61
N LEU A 110 -11.44 6.23 27.31
CA LEU A 110 -11.48 5.20 26.26
C LEU A 110 -10.15 4.47 26.17
N GLU A 111 -10.20 3.18 25.85
CA GLU A 111 -9.00 2.36 25.70
C GLU A 111 -8.30 2.66 24.37
N ILE A 112 -6.98 2.86 24.45
CA ILE A 112 -6.10 3.00 23.29
C ILE A 112 -5.21 1.76 23.22
N ASP A 113 -4.95 1.25 22.03
CA ASP A 113 -4.01 0.16 21.83
C ASP A 113 -2.56 0.69 21.89
N SER A 114 -1.71 0.13 22.75
CA SER A 114 -0.33 0.61 22.94
C SER A 114 0.61 0.24 21.80
N ASP A 115 0.30 -0.83 21.06
CA ASP A 115 1.22 -1.43 20.08
C ASP A 115 0.92 -0.93 18.66
N PHE A 116 -0.37 -0.74 18.37
CA PHE A 116 -0.86 -0.27 17.07
C PHE A 116 -1.43 1.15 17.11
N GLY A 117 -1.59 1.75 18.29
CA GLY A 117 -2.27 3.04 18.44
C GLY A 117 -3.75 2.97 18.05
N GLY A 118 -4.48 4.05 18.32
CA GLY A 118 -5.90 4.17 17.98
C GLY A 118 -6.81 3.59 19.07
N PHE A 119 -8.09 3.94 18.98
CA PHE A 119 -9.09 3.47 19.94
C PHE A 119 -9.39 2.00 19.72
N ARG A 120 -9.33 1.19 20.78
CA ARG A 120 -9.77 -0.21 20.68
C ARG A 120 -11.28 -0.28 20.56
N VAL A 121 -11.73 -1.03 19.56
CA VAL A 121 -13.16 -1.28 19.34
C VAL A 121 -13.49 -2.77 19.33
N ASN A 122 -14.74 -3.13 19.62
CA ASN A 122 -15.21 -4.51 19.45
C ASN A 122 -15.47 -4.86 17.97
N ALA A 123 -16.03 -6.04 17.72
CA ALA A 123 -16.35 -6.49 16.36
C ALA A 123 -17.35 -5.58 15.63
N GLU A 124 -18.21 -4.87 16.34
CA GLU A 124 -19.22 -3.94 15.80
C GLU A 124 -18.73 -2.48 15.73
N LEU A 125 -17.42 -2.27 15.89
CA LEU A 125 -16.74 -0.97 15.91
C LEU A 125 -17.07 -0.07 17.12
N GLN A 126 -17.60 -0.63 18.20
CA GLN A 126 -17.91 0.10 19.43
C GLN A 126 -16.70 0.24 20.36
N ALA A 127 -16.46 1.45 20.84
CA ALA A 127 -15.61 1.73 21.99
C ALA A 127 -16.40 1.76 23.32
N ARG A 128 -17.71 2.06 23.24
CA ARG A 128 -18.72 1.97 24.31
C ARG A 128 -20.08 1.62 23.71
N SER A 129 -21.08 1.36 24.54
CA SER A 129 -22.44 1.01 24.11
C SER A 129 -23.08 2.00 23.14
N ASN A 130 -22.65 3.27 23.15
CA ASN A 130 -23.14 4.33 22.28
C ASN A 130 -22.01 5.18 21.64
N ILE A 131 -20.78 4.66 21.59
CA ILE A 131 -19.63 5.33 20.96
C ILE A 131 -18.97 4.36 20.00
N TRP A 132 -18.85 4.75 18.72
CA TRP A 132 -18.18 3.99 17.66
C TRP A 132 -16.94 4.73 17.17
N VAL A 133 -15.99 3.98 16.62
CA VAL A 133 -14.80 4.54 15.98
C VAL A 133 -14.59 3.85 14.63
N ALA A 134 -14.31 4.64 13.60
CA ALA A 134 -14.08 4.19 12.23
C ALA A 134 -12.85 4.90 11.64
N GLY A 135 -12.39 4.44 10.47
CA GLY A 135 -11.25 5.03 9.76
C GLY A 135 -9.94 4.95 10.55
N ASP A 136 -9.02 5.86 10.26
CA ASP A 136 -7.62 5.82 10.72
C ASP A 136 -7.47 5.79 12.26
N ALA A 137 -8.48 6.26 13.00
CA ALA A 137 -8.47 6.29 14.45
C ALA A 137 -8.82 4.94 15.11
N ALA A 138 -9.40 3.99 14.36
CA ALA A 138 -9.87 2.73 14.90
C ALA A 138 -8.76 1.66 14.92
N CYS A 139 -8.47 1.14 16.11
CA CYS A 139 -7.77 -0.14 16.26
C CYS A 139 -8.82 -1.25 16.33
N PHE A 140 -9.20 -1.80 15.17
CA PHE A 140 -10.21 -2.84 15.04
C PHE A 140 -9.60 -4.24 15.18
N TYR A 141 -10.46 -5.26 15.25
CA TYR A 141 -10.03 -6.66 15.23
C TYR A 141 -10.22 -7.21 13.81
N ASP A 142 -9.14 -7.25 13.03
CA ASP A 142 -9.09 -7.86 11.71
C ASP A 142 -9.35 -9.36 11.83
N ILE A 143 -10.27 -9.88 11.01
CA ILE A 143 -10.74 -11.27 11.06
C ILE A 143 -9.62 -12.30 10.85
N LYS A 144 -8.52 -11.93 10.18
CA LYS A 144 -7.36 -12.81 9.95
C LYS A 144 -6.15 -12.41 10.79
N LEU A 145 -5.98 -11.12 11.06
CA LEU A 145 -4.72 -10.58 11.60
C LEU A 145 -4.81 -10.12 13.06
N GLY A 146 -5.99 -10.15 13.67
CA GLY A 146 -6.18 -9.70 15.04
C GLY A 146 -6.18 -8.18 15.16
N ARG A 147 -5.67 -7.63 16.27
CA ARG A 147 -5.66 -6.17 16.47
C ARG A 147 -4.84 -5.47 15.39
N ARG A 148 -5.45 -4.49 14.72
CA ARG A 148 -4.85 -3.75 13.61
C ARG A 148 -5.44 -2.35 13.48
N ARG A 149 -4.63 -1.45 12.93
CA ARG A 149 -5.02 -0.14 12.40
C ARG A 149 -4.52 -0.04 10.95
N VAL A 150 -5.26 0.63 10.08
CA VAL A 150 -4.89 0.87 8.68
C VAL A 150 -5.19 2.31 8.28
N GLU A 151 -4.52 2.78 7.22
CA GLU A 151 -4.63 4.15 6.66
C GLU A 151 -5.16 4.06 5.23
N HIS A 152 -6.32 3.41 5.09
CA HIS A 152 -6.91 3.08 3.79
C HIS A 152 -8.21 3.86 3.60
N HIS A 153 -8.38 4.47 2.43
CA HIS A 153 -9.65 5.06 2.02
C HIS A 153 -10.79 4.04 2.09
N ASP A 154 -10.56 2.83 1.56
CA ASP A 154 -11.52 1.72 1.59
C ASP A 154 -11.98 1.39 3.03
N HIS A 155 -11.03 1.28 3.97
CA HIS A 155 -11.36 1.07 5.39
C HIS A 155 -12.23 2.21 5.94
N ALA A 156 -11.86 3.47 5.68
CA ALA A 156 -12.62 4.62 6.19
C ALA A 156 -14.06 4.64 5.66
N VAL A 157 -14.26 4.33 4.38
CA VAL A 157 -15.59 4.22 3.76
C VAL A 157 -16.40 3.08 4.38
N VAL A 158 -15.86 1.86 4.39
CA VAL A 158 -16.62 0.67 4.82
C VAL A 158 -16.85 0.66 6.33
N SER A 159 -15.84 0.98 7.14
CA SER A 159 -15.98 1.06 8.61
C SER A 159 -16.88 2.22 9.03
N GLY A 160 -16.82 3.35 8.33
CA GLY A 160 -17.70 4.50 8.59
C GLY A 160 -19.16 4.17 8.29
N ARG A 161 -19.43 3.52 7.15
CA ARG A 161 -20.77 3.04 6.80
C ARG A 161 -21.27 2.02 7.82
N LEU A 162 -20.46 1.03 8.18
CA LEU A 162 -20.84 0.02 9.17
C LEU A 162 -21.14 0.64 10.54
N ALA A 163 -20.31 1.60 10.99
CA ALA A 163 -20.57 2.31 12.24
C ALA A 163 -21.93 3.04 12.18
N GLY A 164 -22.23 3.72 11.07
CA GLY A 164 -23.54 4.36 10.86
C GLY A 164 -24.71 3.38 10.89
N GLU A 165 -24.59 2.23 10.23
CA GLU A 165 -25.59 1.16 10.27
C GLU A 165 -25.80 0.63 11.70
N ASN A 166 -24.72 0.40 12.44
CA ASN A 166 -24.76 -0.10 13.82
C ASN A 166 -25.33 0.95 14.79
N MET A 167 -25.06 2.24 14.56
CA MET A 167 -25.71 3.34 15.28
C MET A 167 -27.23 3.37 15.07
N THR A 168 -27.72 2.82 13.95
CA THR A 168 -29.16 2.65 13.64
C THR A 168 -29.70 1.25 13.96
N GLY A 169 -28.96 0.42 14.71
CA GLY A 169 -29.43 -0.85 15.24
C GLY A 169 -29.14 -2.09 14.37
N ALA A 170 -28.25 -2.00 13.39
CA ALA A 170 -27.92 -3.15 12.53
C ALA A 170 -27.16 -4.27 13.24
N ALA A 171 -26.34 -3.95 14.26
CA ALA A 171 -25.53 -4.90 15.04
C ALA A 171 -24.72 -5.88 14.16
N LYS A 172 -24.04 -5.36 13.14
CA LYS A 172 -23.23 -6.13 12.18
C LYS A 172 -21.74 -6.05 12.52
N PRO A 173 -20.99 -7.17 12.42
CA PRO A 173 -19.55 -7.17 12.66
C PRO A 173 -18.75 -6.62 11.46
N TYR A 174 -17.56 -6.07 11.73
CA TYR A 174 -16.60 -5.62 10.73
C TYR A 174 -15.72 -6.78 10.27
N TRP A 175 -16.11 -7.45 9.18
CA TRP A 175 -15.37 -8.55 8.55
C TRP A 175 -14.71 -8.18 7.21
N HIS A 176 -14.78 -6.91 6.84
CA HIS A 176 -14.23 -6.42 5.58
C HIS A 176 -12.70 -6.50 5.55
N GLN A 177 -12.15 -7.05 4.47
CA GLN A 177 -10.71 -7.06 4.21
C GLN A 177 -10.35 -5.81 3.40
N SER A 178 -9.86 -4.79 4.10
CA SER A 178 -9.60 -3.50 3.48
C SER A 178 -8.43 -3.55 2.49
N MET A 179 -8.63 -2.96 1.31
CA MET A 179 -7.60 -2.76 0.30
C MET A 179 -6.97 -1.36 0.36
N PHE A 180 -5.78 -1.24 -0.20
CA PHE A 180 -5.06 0.01 -0.42
C PHE A 180 -4.70 0.13 -1.91
N TRP A 181 -4.59 1.35 -2.43
CA TRP A 181 -3.99 1.59 -3.75
C TRP A 181 -3.11 2.83 -3.77
N SER A 182 -2.19 2.88 -4.73
CA SER A 182 -1.36 4.06 -5.01
C SER A 182 -0.99 4.14 -6.48
N ASP A 183 -1.24 5.30 -7.08
CA ASP A 183 -0.86 5.60 -8.46
C ASP A 183 0.39 6.52 -8.47
N LEU A 184 1.46 6.10 -9.14
CA LEU A 184 2.63 6.92 -9.47
C LEU A 184 2.44 7.54 -10.86
N GLY A 185 1.52 8.50 -10.91
CA GLY A 185 1.08 9.10 -12.17
C GLY A 185 0.15 8.15 -12.95
N PRO A 186 -0.09 8.42 -14.24
CA PRO A 186 -1.07 7.68 -15.03
C PRO A 186 -0.62 6.28 -15.47
N ASP A 187 0.67 5.96 -15.33
CA ASP A 187 1.26 4.78 -16.00
C ASP A 187 1.64 3.65 -15.04
N VAL A 188 1.64 3.90 -13.72
CA VAL A 188 2.10 2.93 -12.72
C VAL A 188 1.18 2.92 -11.50
N GLY A 189 0.58 1.78 -11.20
CA GLY A 189 -0.31 1.58 -10.06
C GLY A 189 0.08 0.38 -9.21
N TYR A 190 -0.23 0.48 -7.92
CA TYR A 190 -0.12 -0.62 -6.96
C TYR A 190 -1.42 -0.77 -6.20
N GLU A 191 -1.80 -2.01 -5.91
CA GLU A 191 -2.84 -2.34 -4.94
C GLU A 191 -2.30 -3.30 -3.89
N ALA A 192 -2.82 -3.24 -2.67
CA ALA A 192 -2.35 -4.07 -1.57
C ALA A 192 -3.50 -4.51 -0.66
N ILE A 193 -3.40 -5.71 -0.11
CA ILE A 193 -4.37 -6.27 0.83
C ILE A 193 -3.68 -7.23 1.81
N GLY A 194 -4.22 -7.33 3.04
CA GLY A 194 -3.72 -8.23 4.07
C GLY A 194 -2.46 -7.69 4.77
N LEU A 195 -1.57 -8.60 5.17
CA LEU A 195 -0.30 -8.30 5.83
C LEU A 195 0.83 -8.24 4.80
N VAL A 196 1.24 -7.03 4.44
CA VAL A 196 2.28 -6.75 3.44
C VAL A 196 3.50 -6.12 4.12
N ASP A 197 4.49 -6.95 4.42
CA ASP A 197 5.72 -6.58 5.12
C ASP A 197 6.90 -7.25 4.42
N SER A 198 7.88 -6.46 3.99
CA SER A 198 9.03 -6.95 3.21
C SER A 198 9.95 -7.89 4.00
N SER A 199 9.80 -7.97 5.33
CA SER A 199 10.52 -8.96 6.14
C SER A 199 9.94 -10.37 6.05
N LEU A 200 8.72 -10.54 5.52
CA LEU A 200 8.10 -11.84 5.35
C LEU A 200 8.70 -12.58 4.14
N PRO A 201 8.65 -13.93 4.12
CA PRO A 201 8.88 -14.67 2.90
C PRO A 201 7.87 -14.24 1.82
N THR A 202 8.38 -13.91 0.63
CA THR A 202 7.55 -13.51 -0.51
C THR A 202 7.85 -14.31 -1.76
N VAL A 203 6.82 -14.56 -2.55
CA VAL A 203 6.95 -15.06 -3.93
C VAL A 203 6.36 -14.02 -4.87
N GLY A 204 7.20 -13.49 -5.77
CA GLY A 204 6.79 -12.55 -6.80
C GLY A 204 6.74 -13.23 -8.16
N VAL A 205 5.63 -13.07 -8.88
CA VAL A 205 5.45 -13.57 -10.25
C VAL A 205 5.15 -12.38 -11.15
N PHE A 206 5.97 -12.19 -12.18
CA PHE A 206 5.97 -10.98 -13.01
C PHE A 206 5.78 -11.31 -14.48
N ALA A 207 5.24 -10.37 -15.23
CA ALA A 207 5.07 -10.47 -16.68
C ALA A 207 5.26 -9.11 -17.34
N LYS A 208 5.35 -9.10 -18.67
CA LYS A 208 5.27 -7.87 -19.46
C LYS A 208 3.88 -7.25 -19.29
N ALA A 209 3.85 -5.93 -19.17
CA ALA A 209 2.59 -5.20 -19.17
C ALA A 209 2.03 -5.10 -20.59
N THR A 210 0.71 -5.16 -20.71
CA THR A 210 -0.03 -4.82 -21.92
C THR A 210 -0.46 -3.35 -21.88
N ALA A 211 -0.99 -2.82 -22.98
CA ALA A 211 -1.43 -1.42 -23.07
C ALA A 211 -2.55 -1.03 -22.08
N GLN A 212 -3.26 -2.02 -21.52
CA GLN A 212 -4.35 -1.84 -20.56
C GLN A 212 -3.88 -1.94 -19.08
N ASP A 213 -2.65 -2.41 -18.85
CA ASP A 213 -2.11 -2.66 -17.51
C ASP A 213 -1.51 -1.38 -16.90
N ASN A 214 -2.33 -0.33 -16.74
CA ASN A 214 -1.93 0.94 -16.13
C ASN A 214 -3.12 1.70 -15.50
N PRO A 215 -2.87 2.62 -14.54
CA PRO A 215 -3.91 3.43 -13.90
C PRO A 215 -4.83 4.19 -14.83
N ARG A 216 -4.31 4.77 -15.92
CA ARG A 216 -5.11 5.54 -16.89
C ARG A 216 -6.16 4.67 -17.55
N SER A 217 -5.75 3.54 -18.11
CA SER A 217 -6.66 2.59 -18.75
C SER A 217 -7.70 2.04 -17.76
N ALA A 218 -7.30 1.76 -16.50
CA ALA A 218 -8.23 1.35 -15.46
C ALA A 218 -9.26 2.45 -15.12
N THR A 219 -8.85 3.72 -15.09
CA THR A 219 -9.76 4.86 -14.90
C THR A 219 -10.69 5.06 -16.09
N GLU A 220 -10.17 4.95 -17.32
CA GLU A 220 -10.97 5.07 -18.55
C GLU A 220 -12.06 3.98 -18.62
N GLN A 221 -11.74 2.76 -18.19
CA GLN A 221 -12.70 1.64 -18.18
C GLN A 221 -13.77 1.77 -17.09
N SER A 222 -13.39 2.19 -15.88
CA SER A 222 -14.29 2.24 -14.72
C SER A 222 -15.04 3.56 -14.56
N GLY A 223 -14.53 4.65 -15.13
CA GLY A 223 -15.04 6.01 -14.96
C GLY A 223 -14.63 6.69 -13.65
N THR A 224 -13.79 6.07 -12.80
CA THR A 224 -13.33 6.63 -11.52
C THR A 224 -11.83 6.43 -11.30
N GLY A 225 -11.20 7.36 -10.57
CA GLY A 225 -9.81 7.24 -10.09
C GLY A 225 -9.70 6.66 -8.67
N ILE A 226 -10.84 6.44 -8.00
CA ILE A 226 -10.91 5.87 -6.67
C ILE A 226 -10.99 4.35 -6.80
N ARG A 227 -9.84 3.66 -6.67
CA ARG A 227 -9.75 2.22 -7.00
C ARG A 227 -10.63 1.33 -6.12
N SER A 228 -10.88 1.73 -4.88
CA SER A 228 -11.81 0.99 -4.01
C SER A 228 -13.25 0.95 -4.54
N GLU A 229 -13.65 1.92 -5.36
CA GLU A 229 -14.96 1.89 -6.03
C GLU A 229 -14.95 0.90 -7.21
N SER A 230 -13.90 0.92 -8.04
CA SER A 230 -13.81 0.06 -9.23
C SER A 230 -13.56 -1.42 -8.91
N GLU A 231 -12.75 -1.72 -7.89
CA GLU A 231 -12.48 -3.10 -7.45
C GLU A 231 -13.68 -3.78 -6.78
N THR A 232 -14.69 -2.99 -6.37
CA THR A 232 -15.79 -3.38 -5.49
C THR A 232 -15.33 -3.78 -4.08
N GLU A 233 -16.29 -3.86 -3.15
CA GLU A 233 -16.04 -4.32 -1.77
C GLU A 233 -16.16 -5.85 -1.63
N SER A 234 -16.52 -6.55 -2.72
CA SER A 234 -16.82 -7.98 -2.73
C SER A 234 -15.59 -8.89 -2.80
N GLU A 235 -15.80 -10.16 -2.49
CA GLU A 235 -14.86 -11.26 -2.75
C GLU A 235 -15.36 -12.12 -3.92
N ALA A 236 -14.45 -12.80 -4.62
CA ALA A 236 -14.83 -13.74 -5.66
C ALA A 236 -15.53 -14.97 -5.04
N SER A 237 -16.63 -15.42 -5.64
CA SER A 237 -17.37 -16.60 -5.17
C SER A 237 -16.54 -17.88 -5.30
N GLU A 238 -15.83 -18.03 -6.42
CA GLU A 238 -14.97 -19.19 -6.73
C GLU A 238 -13.68 -18.72 -7.42
N ILE A 239 -12.60 -19.47 -7.22
CA ILE A 239 -11.29 -19.24 -7.85
C ILE A 239 -10.81 -20.53 -8.51
N THR A 240 -11.14 -20.72 -9.79
CA THR A 240 -10.70 -21.87 -10.57
C THR A 240 -9.46 -21.50 -11.39
N ILE A 241 -8.34 -22.18 -11.14
CA ILE A 241 -7.10 -21.95 -11.88
C ILE A 241 -7.30 -22.42 -13.34
N PRO A 242 -7.04 -21.57 -14.35
CA PRO A 242 -7.18 -21.96 -15.74
C PRO A 242 -6.17 -23.06 -16.11
N PRO A 243 -6.57 -24.07 -16.90
CA PRO A 243 -5.69 -25.17 -17.28
C PRO A 243 -4.51 -24.69 -18.14
N SER A 244 -3.30 -25.19 -17.91
CA SER A 244 -2.16 -24.93 -18.80
C SER A 244 -1.11 -26.05 -18.79
N THR A 245 -0.18 -25.93 -19.75
CA THR A 245 1.08 -26.68 -19.81
C THR A 245 2.00 -26.27 -18.64
N PRO A 246 2.75 -27.19 -18.02
CA PRO A 246 3.72 -26.86 -16.98
C PRO A 246 4.84 -26.01 -17.56
N ALA A 247 5.07 -24.84 -16.97
CA ALA A 247 6.23 -24.02 -17.27
C ALA A 247 7.11 -23.91 -16.01
N VAL A 248 8.42 -23.78 -16.20
CA VAL A 248 9.40 -23.88 -15.11
C VAL A 248 9.56 -22.48 -14.49
N PRO A 249 9.36 -22.32 -13.17
CA PRO A 249 9.49 -21.02 -12.51
C PRO A 249 10.86 -20.40 -12.75
N GLN A 250 10.92 -19.18 -13.27
CA GLN A 250 12.16 -18.42 -13.39
C GLN A 250 12.20 -17.28 -12.38
N ALA A 251 13.31 -17.19 -11.65
CA ALA A 251 13.58 -16.01 -10.84
C ALA A 251 13.73 -14.80 -11.78
N PRO A 252 13.24 -13.60 -11.38
CA PRO A 252 13.36 -12.40 -12.20
C PRO A 252 14.82 -12.17 -12.59
N ILE A 253 15.12 -12.19 -13.89
CA ILE A 253 16.47 -11.95 -14.39
C ILE A 253 16.70 -10.44 -14.44
N GLN A 254 17.82 -9.99 -13.88
CA GLN A 254 18.20 -8.59 -13.88
C GLN A 254 18.43 -8.11 -15.32
N GLY A 255 17.52 -7.27 -15.84
CA GLY A 255 17.55 -6.77 -17.22
C GLY A 255 16.29 -7.08 -18.04
N GLU A 256 15.37 -7.91 -17.53
CA GLU A 256 14.06 -8.09 -18.16
C GLU A 256 13.12 -6.90 -17.90
N ASP A 257 12.38 -6.50 -18.94
CA ASP A 257 11.45 -5.37 -18.91
C ASP A 257 10.06 -5.82 -18.46
N TYR A 258 9.96 -6.36 -17.24
CA TYR A 258 8.65 -6.63 -16.64
C TYR A 258 7.91 -5.31 -16.39
N GLY A 259 6.58 -5.34 -16.54
CA GLY A 259 5.73 -4.16 -16.37
C GLY A 259 4.57 -4.36 -15.41
N LYS A 260 4.33 -5.60 -14.96
CA LYS A 260 3.28 -5.95 -13.99
C LYS A 260 3.64 -7.21 -13.20
N GLY A 261 2.95 -7.45 -12.10
CA GLY A 261 3.14 -8.65 -11.30
C GLY A 261 2.27 -8.75 -10.07
N VAL A 262 2.27 -9.94 -9.48
CA VAL A 262 1.66 -10.24 -8.19
C VAL A 262 2.74 -10.69 -7.21
N ILE A 263 2.66 -10.22 -5.97
CA ILE A 263 3.56 -10.60 -4.88
C ILE A 263 2.72 -11.18 -3.75
N PHE A 264 2.99 -12.44 -3.42
CA PHE A 264 2.38 -13.15 -2.30
C PHE A 264 3.28 -13.07 -1.07
N TYR A 265 2.72 -12.66 0.07
CA TYR A 265 3.39 -12.64 1.38
C TYR A 265 2.92 -13.85 2.19
N LEU A 266 3.86 -14.60 2.76
CA LEU A 266 3.60 -15.95 3.26
C LEU A 266 3.85 -16.09 4.77
N ARG A 267 3.05 -16.95 5.40
CA ARG A 267 3.34 -17.60 6.69
C ARG A 267 2.97 -19.06 6.55
N ASP A 268 3.92 -19.97 6.79
CA ASP A 268 3.68 -21.43 6.73
C ASP A 268 2.96 -21.90 5.44
N LYS A 269 3.45 -21.41 4.28
CA LYS A 269 2.86 -21.60 2.92
C LYS A 269 1.45 -21.01 2.69
N VAL A 270 0.86 -20.36 3.69
CA VAL A 270 -0.42 -19.65 3.55
C VAL A 270 -0.18 -18.20 3.15
N VAL A 271 -0.96 -17.71 2.19
CA VAL A 271 -0.93 -16.32 1.75
C VAL A 271 -1.63 -15.44 2.78
N VAL A 272 -0.88 -14.51 3.38
CA VAL A 272 -1.39 -13.56 4.39
C VAL A 272 -1.50 -12.14 3.88
N GLY A 273 -0.90 -11.85 2.73
CA GLY A 273 -0.97 -10.55 2.07
C GLY A 273 -0.64 -10.66 0.59
N ILE A 274 -1.15 -9.73 -0.20
CA ILE A 274 -0.93 -9.65 -1.64
C ILE A 274 -0.64 -8.20 -2.02
N VAL A 275 0.38 -7.98 -2.86
CA VAL A 275 0.57 -6.74 -3.60
C VAL A 275 0.41 -7.01 -5.09
N LEU A 276 -0.40 -6.19 -5.75
CA LEU A 276 -0.60 -6.16 -7.17
C LEU A 276 0.12 -4.95 -7.75
N TRP A 277 0.94 -5.15 -8.78
CA TRP A 277 1.61 -4.09 -9.50
C TRP A 277 1.11 -4.07 -10.94
N ASN A 278 0.46 -2.98 -11.35
CA ASN A 278 -0.17 -2.82 -12.66
C ASN A 278 -1.15 -3.96 -13.02
N ILE A 279 -1.85 -4.49 -12.01
CA ILE A 279 -2.95 -5.44 -12.18
C ILE A 279 -4.16 -4.81 -11.50
N PHE A 280 -5.26 -4.70 -12.23
CA PHE A 280 -6.51 -4.07 -11.80
C PHE A 280 -7.68 -5.03 -12.08
N ASN A 281 -8.80 -4.80 -11.42
CA ASN A 281 -10.04 -5.58 -11.42
C ASN A 281 -9.83 -7.03 -10.96
N ARG A 282 -8.99 -7.22 -9.94
CA ARG A 282 -8.56 -8.53 -9.42
C ARG A 282 -8.52 -8.60 -7.88
N MET A 283 -8.88 -7.53 -7.18
CA MET A 283 -8.93 -7.51 -5.72
C MET A 283 -9.93 -8.54 -5.12
N PRO A 284 -11.11 -8.83 -5.73
CA PRO A 284 -11.99 -9.88 -5.23
C PRO A 284 -11.33 -11.27 -5.18
N ILE A 285 -10.43 -11.56 -6.12
CA ILE A 285 -9.63 -12.80 -6.14
C ILE A 285 -8.61 -12.79 -5.00
N ALA A 286 -7.91 -11.67 -4.81
CA ALA A 286 -6.94 -11.52 -3.73
C ALA A 286 -7.59 -11.66 -2.33
N ARG A 287 -8.80 -11.08 -2.14
CA ARG A 287 -9.61 -11.28 -0.93
C ARG A 287 -9.91 -12.76 -0.69
N LYS A 288 -10.41 -13.46 -1.72
CA LYS A 288 -10.77 -14.88 -1.61
C LYS A 288 -9.58 -15.75 -1.20
N ILE A 289 -8.42 -15.57 -1.85
CA ILE A 289 -7.19 -16.32 -1.53
C ILE A 289 -6.80 -16.15 -0.05
N ILE A 290 -6.75 -14.92 0.45
CA ILE A 290 -6.37 -14.65 1.85
C ILE A 290 -7.46 -15.15 2.82
N LYS A 291 -8.73 -15.05 2.42
CA LYS A 291 -9.85 -15.50 3.25
C LYS A 291 -9.88 -17.01 3.40
N ASP A 292 -9.66 -17.76 2.33
CA ASP A 292 -9.63 -19.22 2.38
C ASP A 292 -8.46 -19.70 3.23
N GLY A 293 -7.30 -19.05 3.12
CA GLY A 293 -6.14 -19.33 3.95
C GLY A 293 -5.59 -20.74 3.73
N GLU A 294 -5.78 -21.28 2.53
CA GLU A 294 -5.25 -22.58 2.12
C GLU A 294 -3.74 -22.49 1.88
N GLN A 295 -3.06 -23.64 2.00
CA GLN A 295 -1.67 -23.74 1.57
C GLN A 295 -1.62 -23.92 0.05
N HIS A 296 -0.69 -23.22 -0.59
CA HIS A 296 -0.47 -23.36 -2.03
C HIS A 296 0.90 -24.00 -2.27
N GLU A 297 0.91 -25.17 -2.93
CA GLU A 297 2.17 -25.84 -3.30
C GLU A 297 2.89 -25.11 -4.44
N ASP A 298 2.15 -24.50 -5.37
CA ASP A 298 2.72 -23.71 -6.47
C ASP A 298 1.99 -22.37 -6.64
N LEU A 299 2.67 -21.28 -6.28
CA LEU A 299 2.13 -19.92 -6.40
C LEU A 299 2.20 -19.37 -7.83
N ASN A 300 2.93 -20.02 -8.76
CA ASN A 300 2.89 -19.66 -10.17
C ASN A 300 1.53 -20.04 -10.79
N GLU A 301 0.96 -21.16 -10.38
CA GLU A 301 -0.39 -21.56 -10.76
C GLU A 301 -1.44 -20.56 -10.24
N VAL A 302 -1.29 -20.13 -9.00
CA VAL A 302 -2.17 -19.11 -8.40
C VAL A 302 -2.05 -17.76 -9.13
N ALA A 303 -0.85 -17.39 -9.58
CA ALA A 303 -0.61 -16.14 -10.32
C ALA A 303 -1.41 -16.04 -11.63
N LYS A 304 -1.81 -17.16 -12.24
CA LYS A 304 -2.66 -17.17 -13.45
C LYS A 304 -4.04 -16.55 -13.21
N LEU A 305 -4.56 -16.62 -11.99
CA LEU A 305 -5.81 -15.94 -11.60
C LEU A 305 -5.69 -14.41 -11.77
N PHE A 306 -4.48 -13.89 -11.75
CA PHE A 306 -4.15 -12.48 -11.95
C PHE A 306 -3.74 -12.14 -13.39
N ASN A 307 -3.98 -13.05 -14.35
CA ASN A 307 -3.61 -12.87 -15.75
C ASN A 307 -2.10 -12.61 -15.93
N ILE A 308 -1.30 -13.31 -15.11
CA ILE A 308 0.15 -13.39 -15.23
C ILE A 308 0.45 -14.71 -15.91
N HIS A 309 0.80 -14.63 -17.20
CA HIS A 309 1.19 -15.75 -18.03
C HIS A 309 2.67 -15.62 -18.38
N GLU A 310 3.33 -16.75 -18.54
CA GLU A 310 4.58 -16.80 -19.29
C GLU A 310 4.21 -16.67 -20.78
N ASP A 311 4.77 -15.66 -21.46
CA ASP A 311 4.79 -15.60 -22.93
C ASP A 311 5.85 -16.56 -23.48
#